data_AF-A0A812SND8-F1
#
_entry.id   AF-A0A812SND8-F1
#
_cell.length_a   1.000
_cell.length_b   1.000
_cell.length_c   1.000
_cell.angle_alpha   90.00
_cell.angle_beta   90.00
_cell.angle_gamma   90.00
#
_symmetry.space_group_name_H-M   'P 1'
#
loop_
_entity.id
_entity.type
_entity.pdbx_description
1 polymer ?
#
loop_
_entity_poly.entity_id
_entity_poly.type
_entity_poly.pdbx_seq_one_letter_code
_entity_poly.pdbx_strand_id
1 'polypeptide(L)'
;MPRDGRAAPKAKAKLPKLQPNVNRRAQQIITAHMQLEEQGDVGTVSTTSVPILSKLERTAPRTARSHDVSHLCDQPMHLTPSIPMSLIEEKDHVYESSFLPVDASSAYREEDGLWHTKVFPSDNPSSRTDAVMLDNWISRSLEEVEDNLVAAHRSRDDFADTVQELVPILSVALHEIVRQVMHHCPERGAALQKIWRTYVELFERVLEQMRQSLKVHKERTGEIQHQLKEANQEVKDLKRDHPEQMHTIISELEAKFMQRQRNYEQDLQEAEEENLSAKTAIRTQHRELENWYPGFAHYQDSFVKNLLPQTEHDGSTAKAMFKDSAAEDAVPEVAMAEDFKRLLAALPPDKRKIIGKDLMGLIDGEEVQRMQQDDVPLSLEDQQQEIEEIERLQGELQKQEEHIKKLKLEIAQIETANLPNDLDHPVNDEEIGCCKSHAYGDCF
;
A
#
# COMPACT_ATOMS: atom_id res chain seq x y z
N MET A 1 -67.71 -44.88 43.84
CA MET A 1 -68.99 -44.44 43.23
C MET A 1 -68.69 -43.49 42.07
N PRO A 2 -68.53 -43.98 40.83
CA PRO A 2 -68.33 -43.11 39.67
C PRO A 2 -69.69 -42.82 38.99
N ARG A 3 -69.99 -41.55 38.74
CA ARG A 3 -71.16 -41.11 37.96
C ARG A 3 -70.71 -40.78 36.53
N ASP A 4 -70.81 -41.77 35.65
CA ASP A 4 -70.77 -41.56 34.20
C ASP A 4 -72.16 -41.13 33.71
N GLY A 5 -72.32 -39.83 33.48
CA GLY A 5 -73.51 -39.24 32.87
C GLY A 5 -73.23 -38.78 31.45
N ARG A 6 -73.15 -39.71 30.48
CA ARG A 6 -73.12 -39.35 29.04
C ARG A 6 -74.51 -38.91 28.59
N ALA A 7 -74.70 -37.61 28.41
CA ALA A 7 -75.89 -37.04 27.77
C ALA A 7 -75.85 -37.29 26.25
N ALA A 8 -76.93 -37.85 25.71
CA ALA A 8 -77.10 -38.12 24.28
C ALA A 8 -77.19 -36.81 23.46
N PRO A 9 -76.57 -36.74 22.27
CA PRO A 9 -76.61 -35.54 21.43
C PRO A 9 -78.00 -35.37 20.80
N LYS A 10 -78.67 -34.25 21.12
CA LYS A 10 -79.92 -33.84 20.49
C LYS A 10 -79.70 -33.61 18.99
N ALA A 11 -80.49 -34.29 18.16
CA ALA A 11 -80.46 -34.16 16.71
C ALA A 11 -80.77 -32.71 16.29
N LYS A 12 -79.79 -32.04 15.67
CA LYS A 12 -79.96 -30.70 15.09
C LYS A 12 -80.87 -30.79 13.87
N ALA A 13 -81.95 -30.01 13.85
CA ALA A 13 -82.84 -29.87 12.70
C ALA A 13 -82.03 -29.43 11.47
N LYS A 14 -82.02 -30.26 10.41
CA LYS A 14 -81.38 -29.92 9.13
C LYS A 14 -82.18 -28.78 8.50
N LEU A 15 -81.56 -27.59 8.44
CA LEU A 15 -82.08 -26.46 7.67
C LEU A 15 -82.28 -26.89 6.19
N PRO A 16 -83.35 -26.44 5.53
CA PRO A 16 -83.57 -26.70 4.12
C PRO A 16 -82.37 -26.16 3.32
N LYS A 17 -81.80 -27.02 2.46
CA LYS A 17 -80.71 -26.63 1.56
C LYS A 17 -81.26 -25.57 0.60
N LEU A 18 -80.96 -24.31 0.87
CA LEU A 18 -81.18 -23.21 -0.06
C LEU A 18 -80.36 -23.51 -1.31
N GLN A 19 -81.04 -23.74 -2.44
CA GLN A 19 -80.34 -23.80 -3.72
C GLN A 19 -79.84 -22.39 -4.03
N PRO A 20 -78.53 -22.19 -4.23
CA PRO A 20 -78.01 -20.88 -4.58
C PRO A 20 -78.65 -20.47 -5.91
N ASN A 21 -79.40 -19.38 -5.91
CA ASN A 21 -80.00 -18.83 -7.11
C ASN A 21 -78.90 -18.12 -7.90
N VAL A 22 -78.06 -18.91 -8.56
CA VAL A 22 -76.93 -18.41 -9.34
C VAL A 22 -77.44 -17.89 -10.68
N ASN A 23 -77.14 -16.62 -10.96
CA ASN A 23 -77.37 -16.02 -12.25
C ASN A 23 -76.46 -16.71 -13.27
N ARG A 24 -77.00 -17.71 -13.99
CA ARG A 24 -76.25 -18.52 -14.97
C ARG A 24 -75.52 -17.66 -16.00
N ARG A 25 -76.05 -16.49 -16.33
CA ARG A 25 -75.43 -15.57 -17.30
C ARG A 25 -74.18 -14.89 -16.73
N ALA A 26 -74.20 -14.51 -15.46
CA ALA A 26 -73.03 -13.99 -14.76
C ALA A 26 -71.94 -15.08 -14.65
N GLN A 27 -72.32 -16.31 -14.31
CA GLN A 27 -71.39 -17.44 -14.30
C GLN A 27 -70.76 -17.68 -15.67
N GLN A 28 -71.55 -17.67 -16.75
CA GLN A 28 -71.01 -17.81 -18.11
C GLN A 28 -70.00 -16.71 -18.48
N ILE A 29 -70.24 -15.46 -18.09
CA ILE A 29 -69.31 -14.35 -18.34
C ILE A 29 -67.99 -14.57 -17.58
N ILE A 30 -68.06 -14.98 -16.31
CA ILE A 30 -66.88 -15.26 -15.49
C ILE A 30 -66.10 -16.44 -16.06
N THR A 31 -66.79 -17.54 -16.38
CA THR A 31 -66.15 -18.74 -16.94
C THR A 31 -65.52 -18.47 -18.31
N ALA A 32 -66.18 -17.71 -19.18
CA ALA A 32 -65.61 -17.32 -20.47
C ALA A 32 -64.36 -16.44 -20.30
N HIS A 33 -64.33 -15.58 -19.28
CA HIS A 33 -63.17 -14.73 -19.02
C HIS A 33 -61.98 -15.53 -18.47
N MET A 34 -62.22 -16.47 -17.55
CA MET A 34 -61.18 -17.38 -17.06
C MET A 34 -60.58 -18.24 -18.17
N GLN A 35 -61.40 -18.73 -19.11
CA GLN A 35 -60.91 -19.51 -20.25
C GLN A 35 -60.08 -18.69 -21.25
N LEU A 36 -60.32 -17.37 -21.32
CA LEU A 36 -59.51 -16.45 -22.13
C LEU A 36 -58.13 -16.19 -21.51
N GLU A 37 -58.00 -16.21 -20.18
CA GLU A 37 -56.69 -16.10 -19.50
C GLU A 37 -55.82 -17.35 -19.74
N GLU A 38 -56.43 -18.53 -19.83
CA GLU A 38 -55.69 -19.79 -20.06
C GLU A 38 -55.12 -19.93 -21.48
N GLN A 39 -55.59 -19.13 -22.46
CA GLN A 39 -55.13 -19.19 -23.85
C GLN A 39 -53.86 -18.37 -24.16
N GLY A 40 -53.21 -17.79 -23.14
CA GLY A 40 -51.75 -17.60 -23.18
C GLY A 40 -51.19 -16.52 -24.11
N ASP A 41 -51.85 -15.37 -24.23
CA ASP A 41 -51.22 -14.15 -24.79
C ASP A 41 -50.99 -13.14 -23.66
N VAL A 42 -49.96 -13.43 -22.84
CA VAL A 42 -49.52 -12.59 -21.71
C VAL A 42 -48.64 -11.48 -22.26
N GLY A 43 -49.27 -10.52 -22.94
CA GLY A 43 -48.62 -9.35 -23.50
C GLY A 43 -49.37 -8.08 -23.10
N THR A 44 -48.86 -7.40 -22.06
CA THR A 44 -49.31 -6.08 -21.55
C THR A 44 -50.58 -6.10 -20.69
N VAL A 45 -50.40 -5.92 -19.38
CA VAL A 45 -51.48 -5.65 -18.42
C VAL A 45 -52.00 -4.23 -18.67
N SER A 46 -52.93 -4.11 -19.62
CA SER A 46 -53.65 -2.87 -19.85
C SER A 46 -54.60 -2.61 -18.67
N THR A 47 -54.56 -1.41 -18.09
CA THR A 47 -55.35 -0.93 -16.95
C THR A 47 -56.86 -0.80 -17.25
N THR A 48 -57.39 -1.55 -18.20
CA THR A 48 -58.80 -1.60 -18.57
C THR A 48 -59.47 -2.82 -17.94
N SER A 49 -59.53 -2.90 -16.60
CA SER A 49 -60.33 -3.88 -15.85
C SER A 49 -61.83 -3.53 -15.77
N VAL A 50 -62.22 -2.38 -16.36
CA VAL A 50 -63.59 -1.84 -16.39
C VAL A 50 -64.61 -2.59 -17.30
N PRO A 51 -64.25 -3.35 -18.36
CA PRO A 51 -65.24 -3.89 -19.30
C PRO A 51 -65.97 -5.17 -18.82
N ILE A 52 -65.47 -5.88 -17.80
CA ILE A 52 -66.15 -7.08 -17.27
C ILE A 52 -67.20 -6.72 -16.24
N LEU A 53 -66.90 -5.78 -15.34
CA LEU A 53 -67.84 -5.30 -14.34
C LEU A 53 -69.08 -4.69 -15.00
N SER A 54 -68.90 -3.91 -16.06
CA SER A 54 -70.02 -3.35 -16.84
C SER A 54 -70.85 -4.42 -17.60
N LYS A 55 -70.25 -5.54 -18.00
CA LYS A 55 -70.99 -6.69 -18.57
C LYS A 55 -71.77 -7.46 -17.51
N LEU A 56 -71.22 -7.61 -16.32
CA LEU A 56 -71.87 -8.23 -15.16
C LEU A 56 -73.06 -7.41 -14.67
N GLU A 57 -72.93 -6.08 -14.57
CA GLU A 57 -74.03 -5.18 -14.20
C GLU A 57 -75.25 -5.33 -15.12
N ARG A 58 -75.02 -5.57 -16.42
CA ARG A 58 -76.10 -5.79 -17.40
C ARG A 58 -76.79 -7.15 -17.28
N THR A 59 -76.25 -8.09 -16.51
CA THR A 59 -76.90 -9.40 -16.29
C THR A 59 -77.92 -9.38 -15.16
N ALA A 60 -77.98 -8.32 -14.36
CA ALA A 60 -79.03 -8.14 -13.36
C ALA A 60 -80.38 -7.89 -14.07
N PRO A 61 -81.43 -8.69 -13.79
CA PRO A 61 -82.74 -8.47 -14.40
C PRO A 61 -83.29 -7.10 -13.97
N ARG A 62 -83.67 -6.25 -14.94
CA ARG A 62 -84.22 -4.89 -14.70
C ARG A 62 -85.47 -4.85 -13.82
N THR A 63 -86.12 -5.99 -13.59
CA THR A 63 -87.28 -6.16 -12.73
C THR A 63 -86.96 -6.66 -11.33
N ALA A 64 -85.72 -7.09 -11.06
CA ALA A 64 -85.25 -7.18 -9.70
C ALA A 64 -85.16 -5.74 -9.20
N ARG A 65 -86.17 -5.31 -8.43
CA ARG A 65 -85.98 -4.25 -7.44
C ARG A 65 -84.69 -4.64 -6.73
N SER A 66 -83.60 -3.95 -7.04
CA SER A 66 -82.44 -3.92 -6.18
C SER A 66 -83.02 -3.44 -4.85
N HIS A 67 -83.31 -4.39 -3.95
CA HIS A 67 -83.32 -4.08 -2.54
C HIS A 67 -81.99 -3.42 -2.35
N ASP A 68 -82.04 -2.11 -2.21
CA ASP A 68 -80.87 -1.26 -2.20
C ASP A 68 -80.08 -1.67 -0.96
N VAL A 69 -79.19 -2.64 -1.09
CA VAL A 69 -78.50 -3.22 0.08
C VAL A 69 -77.54 -2.19 0.68
N SER A 70 -77.43 -0.98 0.10
CA SER A 70 -76.72 0.15 0.70
C SER A 70 -77.19 0.40 2.13
N HIS A 71 -78.50 0.34 2.42
CA HIS A 71 -79.00 0.53 3.78
C HIS A 71 -78.71 -0.64 4.75
N LEU A 72 -78.30 -1.81 4.23
CA LEU A 72 -77.78 -2.92 5.05
C LEU A 72 -76.26 -2.84 5.23
N CYS A 73 -75.54 -2.18 4.32
CA CYS A 73 -74.13 -1.81 4.50
C CYS A 73 -73.96 -0.55 5.37
N ASP A 74 -75.00 0.28 5.48
CA ASP A 74 -75.08 1.43 6.38
C ASP A 74 -75.60 1.04 7.77
N GLN A 75 -75.81 -0.25 8.07
CA GLN A 75 -75.73 -0.64 9.48
C GLN A 75 -74.33 -0.26 9.91
N PRO A 76 -74.17 0.70 10.84
CA PRO A 76 -72.86 1.03 11.30
C PRO A 76 -72.35 -0.26 11.94
N MET A 77 -71.42 -0.92 11.24
CA MET A 77 -70.55 -1.88 11.86
C MET A 77 -69.66 -1.07 12.79
N HIS A 78 -70.24 -0.56 13.88
CA HIS A 78 -69.57 -0.16 15.10
C HIS A 78 -69.01 -1.42 15.77
N LEU A 79 -68.36 -2.29 14.98
CA LEU A 79 -67.34 -3.15 15.52
C LEU A 79 -66.33 -2.16 16.05
N THR A 80 -66.39 -1.92 17.36
CA THR A 80 -65.37 -1.21 18.11
C THR A 80 -64.03 -1.68 17.54
N PRO A 81 -63.23 -0.77 16.95
CA PRO A 81 -62.02 -1.16 16.26
C PRO A 81 -61.21 -2.05 17.19
N SER A 82 -60.75 -3.19 16.68
CA SER A 82 -59.94 -4.12 17.47
C SER A 82 -58.60 -3.45 17.77
N ILE A 83 -58.52 -2.76 18.89
CA ILE A 83 -57.31 -2.05 19.33
C ILE A 83 -56.32 -3.11 19.86
N PRO A 84 -55.05 -3.09 19.43
CA PRO A 84 -54.07 -4.03 19.96
C PRO A 84 -53.87 -3.79 21.46
N MET A 85 -53.46 -4.82 22.19
CA MET A 85 -53.13 -4.68 23.62
C MET A 85 -51.93 -3.74 23.81
N SER A 86 -51.89 -3.03 24.93
CA SER A 86 -50.72 -2.20 25.28
C SER A 86 -49.51 -3.09 25.52
N LEU A 87 -48.33 -2.56 25.23
CA LEU A 87 -47.03 -3.20 25.48
C LEU A 87 -46.34 -2.62 26.73
N ILE A 88 -46.99 -1.70 27.43
CA ILE A 88 -46.46 -1.13 28.69
C ILE A 88 -46.56 -2.20 29.78
N GLU A 89 -45.44 -2.41 30.47
CA GLU A 89 -45.32 -3.40 31.55
C GLU A 89 -46.23 -3.04 32.74
N GLU A 90 -46.74 -4.05 33.45
CA GLU A 90 -47.67 -3.86 34.58
C GLU A 90 -47.11 -2.98 35.71
N LYS A 91 -45.78 -2.97 35.87
CA LYS A 91 -45.08 -2.12 36.85
C LYS A 91 -45.27 -0.62 36.59
N ASP A 92 -45.51 -0.26 35.32
CA ASP A 92 -45.66 1.11 34.87
C ASP A 92 -47.14 1.53 34.73
N HIS A 93 -48.07 0.62 35.05
CA HIS A 93 -49.49 0.91 35.00
C HIS A 93 -49.87 1.89 36.12
N VAL A 94 -50.66 2.90 35.78
CA VAL A 94 -51.16 3.89 36.73
C VAL A 94 -52.57 3.49 37.15
N TYR A 95 -52.76 3.33 38.46
CA TYR A 95 -54.04 3.01 39.06
C TYR A 95 -54.57 4.19 39.86
N GLU A 96 -55.88 4.47 39.75
CA GLU A 96 -56.57 5.43 40.59
C GLU A 96 -57.42 4.67 41.63
N SER A 97 -57.23 5.01 42.90
CA SER A 97 -57.95 4.41 44.02
C SER A 97 -59.26 5.15 44.27
N SER A 98 -60.38 4.43 44.31
CA SER A 98 -61.72 4.95 44.56
C SER A 98 -62.48 4.08 45.57
N PHE A 99 -63.47 4.68 46.24
CA PHE A 99 -64.34 3.94 47.17
C PHE A 99 -65.30 2.97 46.46
N LEU A 100 -65.60 3.20 45.19
CA LEU A 100 -66.52 2.41 44.38
C LEU A 100 -65.87 2.06 43.04
N PRO A 101 -66.14 0.87 42.46
CA PRO A 101 -65.61 0.51 41.15
C PRO A 101 -66.13 1.48 40.09
N VAL A 102 -65.21 2.12 39.36
CA VAL A 102 -65.55 3.10 38.31
C VAL A 102 -65.95 2.38 37.02
N ASP A 103 -65.32 1.24 36.74
CA ASP A 103 -65.48 0.48 35.50
C ASP A 103 -65.28 -1.03 35.69
N ALA A 104 -65.36 -1.79 34.59
CA ALA A 104 -65.13 -3.23 34.59
C ALA A 104 -63.65 -3.63 34.80
N SER A 105 -62.71 -2.68 34.68
CA SER A 105 -61.28 -2.91 34.90
C SER A 105 -60.86 -2.70 36.36
N SER A 106 -61.80 -2.26 37.21
CA SER A 106 -61.57 -1.97 38.62
C SER A 106 -61.36 -3.26 39.42
N ALA A 107 -60.23 -3.35 40.12
CA ALA A 107 -59.88 -4.47 41.01
C ALA A 107 -59.84 -4.00 42.46
N TYR A 108 -60.52 -4.71 43.37
CA TYR A 108 -60.48 -4.41 44.80
C TYR A 108 -59.15 -4.87 45.41
N ARG A 109 -58.47 -4.01 46.16
CA ARG A 109 -57.28 -4.38 46.94
C ARG A 109 -57.63 -4.37 48.43
N GLU A 110 -57.36 -5.48 49.09
CA GLU A 110 -57.66 -5.63 50.52
C GLU A 110 -56.72 -4.81 51.42
N GLU A 111 -55.53 -4.46 50.91
CA GLU A 111 -54.48 -3.79 51.69
C GLU A 111 -54.89 -2.38 52.17
N ASP A 112 -55.55 -1.61 51.30
CA ASP A 112 -56.04 -0.27 51.61
C ASP A 112 -57.58 -0.19 51.66
N GLY A 113 -58.25 -1.28 51.30
CA GLY A 113 -59.70 -1.38 51.28
C GLY A 113 -60.37 -0.55 50.18
N LEU A 114 -59.64 -0.19 49.12
CA LEU A 114 -60.14 0.63 48.01
C LEU A 114 -60.16 -0.15 46.67
N TRP A 115 -61.02 0.29 45.76
CA TRP A 115 -61.04 -0.18 44.38
C TRP A 115 -59.97 0.55 43.57
N HIS A 116 -59.14 -0.19 42.85
CA HIS A 116 -58.12 0.34 41.97
C HIS A 116 -58.53 0.18 40.52
N THR A 117 -58.77 1.29 39.84
CA THR A 117 -59.08 1.31 38.40
C THR A 117 -57.81 1.60 37.62
N LYS A 118 -57.51 0.79 36.60
CA LYS A 118 -56.37 1.01 35.71
C LYS A 118 -56.66 2.22 34.82
N VAL A 119 -55.99 3.34 35.07
CA VAL A 119 -56.16 4.58 34.30
C VAL A 119 -55.22 4.63 33.11
N PHE A 120 -54.01 4.07 33.24
CA PHE A 120 -53.03 3.99 32.17
C PHE A 120 -52.30 2.65 32.19
N PRO A 121 -52.17 1.93 31.05
CA PRO A 121 -52.75 2.24 29.74
C PRO A 121 -54.26 2.00 29.71
N SER A 122 -55.02 2.97 29.19
CA SER A 122 -56.47 2.89 29.03
C SER A 122 -56.86 1.86 27.96
N ASP A 123 -58.01 1.22 28.15
CA ASP A 123 -58.63 0.35 27.13
C ASP A 123 -59.27 1.19 26.00
N ASN A 124 -59.56 2.48 26.27
CA ASN A 124 -60.06 3.47 25.31
C ASN A 124 -59.10 4.68 25.20
N PRO A 125 -57.95 4.54 24.51
CA PRO A 125 -56.83 5.47 24.60
C PRO A 125 -57.01 6.72 23.73
N SER A 126 -58.15 7.43 23.81
CA SER A 126 -58.37 8.65 23.02
C SER A 126 -58.43 9.93 23.84
N SER A 127 -58.25 9.85 25.15
CA SER A 127 -58.36 11.03 26.00
C SER A 127 -57.08 11.87 25.96
N ARG A 128 -57.21 13.18 26.21
CA ARG A 128 -56.04 14.05 26.42
C ARG A 128 -55.21 13.56 27.61
N THR A 129 -55.86 12.99 28.62
CA THR A 129 -55.19 12.42 29.80
C THR A 129 -54.28 11.25 29.41
N ASP A 130 -54.71 10.37 28.50
CA ASP A 130 -53.87 9.25 28.01
C ASP A 130 -52.60 9.75 27.32
N ALA A 131 -52.70 10.81 26.51
CA ALA A 131 -51.54 11.41 25.87
C ALA A 131 -50.56 12.02 26.88
N VAL A 132 -51.07 12.68 27.93
CA VAL A 132 -50.24 13.24 29.01
C VAL A 132 -49.59 12.15 29.85
N MET A 133 -50.32 11.06 30.16
CA MET A 133 -49.76 9.94 30.91
C MET A 133 -48.69 9.20 30.10
N LEU A 134 -48.88 9.06 28.78
CA LEU A 134 -47.87 8.51 27.88
C LEU A 134 -46.61 9.39 27.85
N ASP A 135 -46.74 10.71 27.70
CA ASP A 135 -45.61 11.64 27.73
C ASP A 135 -44.83 11.53 29.05
N ASN A 136 -45.52 11.55 30.18
CA ASN A 136 -44.91 11.35 31.50
C ASN A 136 -44.23 9.99 31.66
N TRP A 137 -44.78 8.92 31.05
CA TRP A 137 -44.14 7.61 31.05
C TRP A 137 -42.87 7.60 30.19
N ILE A 138 -42.90 8.23 29.01
CA ILE A 138 -41.72 8.35 28.12
C ILE A 138 -40.63 9.13 28.84
N SER A 139 -40.92 10.31 29.40
CA SER A 139 -39.93 11.13 30.11
C SER A 139 -39.27 10.36 31.25
N ARG A 140 -40.06 9.70 32.12
CA ARG A 140 -39.51 8.90 33.22
C ARG A 140 -38.68 7.72 32.72
N SER A 141 -39.14 7.00 31.70
CA SER A 141 -38.40 5.86 31.15
C SER A 141 -37.07 6.29 30.53
N LEU A 142 -37.02 7.46 29.90
CA LEU A 142 -35.79 8.03 29.34
C LEU A 142 -34.83 8.52 30.44
N GLU A 143 -35.34 9.17 31.47
CA GLU A 143 -34.58 9.59 32.66
C GLU A 143 -33.97 8.38 33.37
N GLU A 144 -34.73 7.30 33.55
CA GLU A 144 -34.23 6.05 34.15
C GLU A 144 -33.08 5.44 33.35
N VAL A 145 -33.13 5.48 32.01
CA VAL A 145 -32.01 5.03 31.16
C VAL A 145 -30.80 5.94 31.33
N GLU A 146 -30.99 7.26 31.36
CA GLU A 146 -29.90 8.22 31.58
C GLU A 146 -29.23 8.01 32.95
N ASP A 147 -30.02 7.85 34.01
CA ASP A 147 -29.53 7.58 35.36
C ASP A 147 -28.75 6.26 35.44
N ASN A 148 -29.24 5.22 34.75
CA ASN A 148 -28.56 3.93 34.67
C ASN A 148 -27.20 4.03 33.93
N LEU A 149 -27.13 4.82 32.85
CA LEU A 149 -25.89 5.07 32.11
C LEU A 149 -24.87 5.83 32.96
N VAL A 150 -25.32 6.85 33.71
CA VAL A 150 -24.47 7.61 34.63
C VAL A 150 -23.98 6.71 35.77
N ALA A 151 -24.86 5.91 36.37
CA ALA A 151 -24.50 5.00 37.45
C ALA A 151 -23.49 3.92 37.01
N ALA A 152 -23.65 3.38 35.80
CA ALA A 152 -22.78 2.34 35.25
C ALA A 152 -21.37 2.82 34.90
N HIS A 153 -21.07 4.14 34.96
CA HIS A 153 -19.79 4.74 34.56
C HIS A 153 -19.33 4.29 33.15
N ARG A 154 -20.27 3.94 32.26
CA ARG A 154 -19.92 3.55 30.89
C ARG A 154 -19.29 4.75 30.20
N SER A 155 -18.14 4.55 29.57
CA SER A 155 -17.53 5.62 28.80
C SER A 155 -18.49 6.03 27.69
N ARG A 156 -18.46 7.31 27.35
CA ARG A 156 -19.28 7.92 26.29
C ARG A 156 -19.13 7.25 24.92
N ASP A 157 -18.13 6.38 24.78
CA ASP A 157 -17.84 5.59 23.58
C ASP A 157 -18.83 4.43 23.39
N ASP A 158 -19.65 4.09 24.39
CA ASP A 158 -20.65 3.03 24.29
C ASP A 158 -22.03 3.53 23.82
N PHE A 159 -22.01 4.37 22.79
CA PHE A 159 -23.21 4.90 22.15
C PHE A 159 -24.12 3.78 21.62
N ALA A 160 -23.53 2.65 21.19
CA ALA A 160 -24.26 1.50 20.69
C ALA A 160 -25.17 0.88 21.76
N ASP A 161 -24.65 0.70 22.98
CA ASP A 161 -25.41 0.16 24.10
C ASP A 161 -26.53 1.12 24.53
N THR A 162 -26.26 2.43 24.54
CA THR A 162 -27.28 3.46 24.82
C THR A 162 -28.44 3.39 23.84
N VAL A 163 -28.15 3.29 22.53
CA VAL A 163 -29.19 3.15 21.49
C VAL A 163 -29.97 1.85 21.68
N GLN A 164 -29.29 0.75 22.06
CA GLN A 164 -29.93 -0.54 22.27
C GLN A 164 -30.91 -0.53 23.46
N GLU A 165 -30.65 0.26 24.50
CA GLU A 165 -31.55 0.44 25.64
C GLU A 165 -32.71 1.40 25.34
N LEU A 166 -32.50 2.45 24.51
CA LEU A 166 -33.53 3.42 24.14
C LEU A 166 -34.56 2.91 23.14
N VAL A 167 -34.14 2.09 22.16
CA VAL A 167 -35.02 1.62 21.08
C VAL A 167 -36.27 0.88 21.58
N PRO A 168 -36.20 -0.04 22.56
CA PRO A 168 -37.38 -0.69 23.13
C PRO A 168 -38.39 0.30 23.71
N ILE A 169 -37.94 1.32 24.46
CA ILE A 169 -38.81 2.33 25.08
C ILE A 169 -39.55 3.11 24.00
N LEU A 170 -38.83 3.59 22.98
CA LEU A 170 -39.42 4.34 21.87
C LEU A 170 -40.38 3.48 21.03
N SER A 171 -40.10 2.17 20.90
CA SER A 171 -40.99 1.22 20.21
C SER A 171 -42.31 1.03 20.97
N VAL A 172 -42.27 0.88 22.29
CA VAL A 172 -43.46 0.80 23.14
C VAL A 172 -44.24 2.11 23.11
N ALA A 173 -43.56 3.26 23.21
CA ALA A 173 -44.16 4.58 23.11
C ALA A 173 -44.94 4.74 21.79
N LEU A 174 -44.32 4.39 20.67
CA LEU A 174 -44.96 4.51 19.37
C LEU A 174 -46.10 3.50 19.18
N HIS A 175 -45.98 2.28 19.73
CA HIS A 175 -47.08 1.33 19.74
C HIS A 175 -48.31 1.89 20.48
N GLU A 176 -48.09 2.61 21.58
CA GLU A 176 -49.17 3.28 22.30
C GLU A 176 -49.76 4.44 21.50
N ILE A 177 -48.93 5.26 20.82
CA ILE A 177 -49.44 6.29 19.88
C ILE A 177 -50.31 5.65 18.78
N VAL A 178 -49.87 4.51 18.21
CA VAL A 178 -50.66 3.77 17.23
C VAL A 178 -51.98 3.30 17.83
N ARG A 179 -52.01 2.80 19.07
CA ARG A 179 -53.27 2.46 19.78
C ARG A 179 -54.20 3.67 19.90
N GLN A 180 -53.67 4.83 20.32
CA GLN A 180 -54.45 6.07 20.46
C GLN A 180 -55.06 6.51 19.11
N VAL A 181 -54.25 6.49 18.05
CA VAL A 181 -54.71 6.84 16.69
C VAL A 181 -55.70 5.81 16.15
N MET A 182 -55.47 4.51 16.37
CA MET A 182 -56.36 3.43 15.92
C MET A 182 -57.75 3.50 16.59
N HIS A 183 -57.81 3.87 17.87
CA HIS A 183 -59.08 4.06 18.57
C HIS A 183 -59.91 5.18 17.93
N HIS A 184 -59.28 6.31 17.56
CA HIS A 184 -59.98 7.42 16.93
C HIS A 184 -60.27 7.19 15.43
N CYS A 185 -59.32 6.62 14.69
CA CYS A 185 -59.43 6.36 13.26
C CYS A 185 -58.55 5.15 12.87
N PRO A 186 -59.15 3.96 12.70
CA PRO A 186 -58.41 2.71 12.48
C PRO A 186 -57.56 2.75 11.21
N GLU A 187 -58.01 3.44 10.16
CA GLU A 187 -57.28 3.56 8.90
C GLU A 187 -55.99 4.36 9.06
N ARG A 188 -56.04 5.46 9.82
CA ARG A 188 -54.85 6.29 10.11
C ARG A 188 -53.86 5.52 10.99
N GLY A 189 -54.37 4.80 11.99
CA GLY A 189 -53.51 4.00 12.86
C GLY A 189 -52.84 2.84 12.11
N ALA A 190 -53.57 2.15 11.23
CA ALA A 190 -53.01 1.11 10.36
C ALA A 190 -51.96 1.67 9.39
N ALA A 191 -52.20 2.84 8.79
CA ALA A 191 -51.23 3.51 7.93
C ALA A 191 -49.96 3.91 8.71
N LEU A 192 -50.11 4.48 9.91
CA LEU A 192 -48.99 4.85 10.78
C LEU A 192 -48.16 3.63 11.16
N GLN A 193 -48.81 2.52 11.54
CA GLN A 193 -48.12 1.26 11.86
C GLN A 193 -47.34 0.73 10.66
N LYS A 194 -47.91 0.80 9.46
CA LYS A 194 -47.22 0.37 8.23
C LYS A 194 -45.99 1.22 7.94
N ILE A 195 -46.11 2.55 8.04
CA ILE A 195 -44.99 3.48 7.85
C ILE A 195 -43.87 3.17 8.85
N TRP A 196 -44.21 2.99 10.12
CA TRP A 196 -43.24 2.65 11.15
C TRP A 196 -42.52 1.34 10.88
N ARG A 197 -43.24 0.26 10.58
CA ARG A 197 -42.62 -1.04 10.27
C ARG A 197 -41.64 -0.92 9.10
N THR A 198 -42.04 -0.23 8.04
CA THR A 198 -41.16 0.02 6.89
C THR A 198 -39.94 0.87 7.27
N TYR A 199 -40.10 1.87 8.14
CA TYR A 199 -38.98 2.66 8.63
C TYR A 199 -37.99 1.83 9.45
N VAL A 200 -38.48 0.99 10.37
CA VAL A 200 -37.64 0.08 11.16
C VAL A 200 -36.90 -0.91 10.25
N GLU A 201 -37.59 -1.53 9.30
CA GLU A 201 -36.96 -2.45 8.33
C GLU A 201 -35.87 -1.76 7.50
N LEU A 202 -36.09 -0.51 7.07
CA LEU A 202 -35.08 0.27 6.34
C LEU A 202 -33.87 0.59 7.23
N PHE A 203 -34.12 0.99 8.47
CA PHE A 203 -33.07 1.29 9.42
C PHE A 203 -32.23 0.04 9.74
N GLU A 204 -32.86 -1.11 9.96
CA GLU A 204 -32.17 -2.39 10.14
C GLU A 204 -31.28 -2.75 8.94
N ARG A 205 -31.79 -2.57 7.71
CA ARG A 205 -30.98 -2.80 6.49
C ARG A 205 -29.78 -1.86 6.41
N VAL A 206 -29.94 -0.59 6.74
CA VAL A 206 -28.84 0.40 6.76
C VAL A 206 -27.81 0.03 7.82
N LEU A 207 -28.25 -0.34 9.03
CA LEU A 207 -27.35 -0.79 10.09
C LEU A 207 -26.58 -2.05 9.69
N GLU A 208 -27.26 -3.01 9.07
CA GLU A 208 -26.61 -4.24 8.61
C GLU A 208 -25.57 -3.95 7.51
N GLN A 209 -25.90 -3.09 6.55
CA GLN A 209 -24.95 -2.65 5.54
C GLN A 209 -23.75 -1.91 6.15
N MET A 210 -23.98 -1.06 7.16
CA MET A 210 -22.92 -0.35 7.88
C MET A 210 -22.02 -1.32 8.66
N ARG A 211 -22.59 -2.34 9.32
CA ARG A 211 -21.83 -3.40 10.01
C ARG A 211 -20.96 -4.20 9.04
N GLN A 212 -21.51 -4.56 7.88
CA GLN A 212 -20.76 -5.25 6.82
C GLN A 212 -19.62 -4.39 6.28
N SER A 213 -19.89 -3.10 6.03
CA SER A 213 -18.86 -2.13 5.61
C SER A 213 -17.75 -2.00 6.67
N LEU A 214 -18.11 -1.85 7.95
CA LEU A 214 -17.15 -1.76 9.05
C LEU A 214 -16.31 -3.04 9.16
N LYS A 215 -16.92 -4.21 8.97
CA LYS A 215 -16.18 -5.49 8.95
C LYS A 215 -15.14 -5.53 7.82
N VAL A 216 -15.51 -5.15 6.60
CA VAL A 216 -14.57 -5.09 5.46
C VAL A 216 -13.45 -4.09 5.72
N HIS A 217 -13.76 -2.92 6.29
CA HIS A 217 -12.74 -1.95 6.67
C HIS A 217 -11.80 -2.50 7.73
N LYS A 218 -12.33 -3.18 8.76
CA LYS A 218 -11.53 -3.80 9.82
C LYS A 218 -10.59 -4.88 9.28
N GLU A 219 -11.07 -5.72 8.37
CA GLU A 219 -10.26 -6.75 7.70
C GLU A 219 -9.15 -6.10 6.87
N ARG A 220 -9.47 -5.11 6.04
CA ARG A 220 -8.49 -4.37 5.22
C ARG A 220 -7.46 -3.62 6.07
N THR A 221 -7.88 -2.98 7.17
CA THR A 221 -6.95 -2.35 8.12
C THR A 221 -6.03 -3.39 8.75
N GLY A 222 -6.53 -4.59 9.06
CA GLY A 222 -5.71 -5.70 9.55
C GLY A 222 -4.65 -6.16 8.54
N GLU A 223 -5.03 -6.29 7.27
CA GLU A 223 -4.09 -6.64 6.18
C GLU A 223 -2.99 -5.57 6.02
N ILE A 224 -3.37 -4.29 5.98
CA ILE A 224 -2.41 -3.18 5.88
C ILE A 224 -1.48 -3.15 7.10
N GLN A 225 -2.01 -3.38 8.31
CA GLN A 225 -1.20 -3.44 9.52
C GLN A 225 -0.21 -4.62 9.49
N HIS A 226 -0.61 -5.75 8.91
CA HIS A 226 0.29 -6.89 8.68
C HIS A 226 1.42 -6.54 7.71
N GLN A 227 1.09 -5.99 6.55
CA GLN A 227 2.07 -5.57 5.54
C GLN A 227 3.05 -4.53 6.11
N LEU A 228 2.54 -3.56 6.89
CA LEU A 228 3.38 -2.57 7.56
C LEU A 228 4.35 -3.23 8.55
N LYS A 229 3.91 -4.29 9.24
CA LYS A 229 4.77 -5.04 10.18
C LYS A 229 5.86 -5.83 9.43
N GLU A 230 5.53 -6.45 8.31
CA GLU A 230 6.49 -7.17 7.45
C GLU A 230 7.53 -6.21 6.87
N ALA A 231 7.12 -5.10 6.26
CA ALA A 231 8.04 -4.10 5.72
C ALA A 231 8.97 -3.52 6.81
N ASN A 232 8.44 -3.27 8.01
CA ASN A 232 9.28 -2.83 9.14
C ASN A 232 10.28 -3.90 9.59
N GLN A 233 9.94 -5.17 9.46
CA GLN A 233 10.86 -6.26 9.78
C GLN A 233 11.96 -6.36 8.72
N GLU A 234 11.63 -6.28 7.43
CA GLU A 234 12.60 -6.24 6.34
C GLU A 234 13.59 -5.09 6.48
N VAL A 235 13.10 -3.88 6.82
CA VAL A 235 13.98 -2.73 7.08
C VAL A 235 14.91 -2.99 8.27
N LYS A 236 14.46 -3.69 9.30
CA LYS A 236 15.31 -4.06 10.45
C LYS A 236 16.36 -5.11 10.06
N ASP A 237 15.97 -6.10 9.27
CA ASP A 237 16.90 -7.14 8.79
C ASP A 237 17.95 -6.52 7.86
N LEU A 238 17.55 -5.66 6.92
CA LEU A 238 18.49 -4.90 6.08
C LEU A 238 19.44 -4.03 6.92
N LYS A 239 18.95 -3.35 7.96
CA LYS A 239 19.80 -2.57 8.87
C LYS A 239 20.80 -3.42 9.65
N ARG A 240 20.45 -4.67 9.97
CA ARG A 240 21.35 -5.62 10.64
C ARG A 240 22.40 -6.17 9.68
N ASP A 241 22.01 -6.50 8.46
CA ASP A 241 22.87 -7.24 7.52
C ASP A 241 23.80 -6.29 6.73
N HIS A 242 23.40 -5.03 6.52
CA HIS A 242 24.22 -4.01 5.83
C HIS A 242 25.62 -3.81 6.41
N PRO A 243 25.85 -3.65 7.74
CA PRO A 243 27.20 -3.52 8.28
C PRO A 243 28.07 -4.75 8.03
N GLU A 244 27.51 -5.96 8.08
CA GLU A 244 28.25 -7.20 7.81
C GLU A 244 28.73 -7.28 6.35
N GLN A 245 27.84 -6.93 5.41
CA GLN A 245 28.18 -6.83 4.00
C GLN A 245 29.25 -5.77 3.75
N MET A 246 29.11 -4.60 4.38
CA MET A 246 30.07 -3.51 4.26
C MET A 246 31.44 -3.90 4.82
N HIS A 247 31.50 -4.59 5.96
CA HIS A 247 32.75 -5.13 6.52
C HIS A 247 33.40 -6.17 5.60
N THR A 248 32.60 -7.01 4.95
CA THR A 248 33.12 -8.00 3.98
C THR A 248 33.78 -7.31 2.80
N ILE A 249 33.11 -6.30 2.22
CA ILE A 249 33.65 -5.52 1.09
C ILE A 249 34.91 -4.76 1.50
N ILE A 250 34.91 -4.10 2.66
CA ILE A 250 36.08 -3.38 3.18
C ILE A 250 37.26 -4.35 3.34
N SER A 251 37.05 -5.51 3.95
CA SER A 251 38.10 -6.52 4.15
C SER A 251 38.66 -7.05 2.83
N GLU A 252 37.81 -7.26 1.82
CA GLU A 252 38.24 -7.70 0.50
C GLU A 252 39.07 -6.62 -0.23
N LEU A 253 38.65 -5.36 -0.13
CA LEU A 253 39.39 -4.22 -0.70
C LEU A 253 40.74 -4.01 0.00
N GLU A 254 40.79 -4.12 1.32
CA GLU A 254 42.04 -4.06 2.09
C GLU A 254 42.99 -5.19 1.69
N ALA A 255 42.49 -6.41 1.52
CA ALA A 255 43.30 -7.55 1.06
C ALA A 255 43.85 -7.32 -0.36
N LYS A 256 43.02 -6.82 -1.29
CA LYS A 256 43.45 -6.47 -2.66
C LYS A 256 44.47 -5.34 -2.68
N PHE A 257 44.29 -4.32 -1.83
CA PHE A 257 45.23 -3.21 -1.71
C PHE A 257 46.58 -3.67 -1.16
N MET A 258 46.58 -4.45 -0.08
CA MET A 258 47.81 -5.04 0.47
C MET A 258 48.52 -5.93 -0.56
N GLN A 259 47.77 -6.70 -1.35
CA GLN A 259 48.38 -7.53 -2.39
C GLN A 259 49.04 -6.69 -3.48
N ARG A 260 48.38 -5.64 -3.97
CA ARG A 260 48.98 -4.73 -4.95
C ARG A 260 50.20 -4.01 -4.40
N GLN A 261 50.14 -3.57 -3.14
CA GLN A 261 51.27 -2.92 -2.49
C GLN A 261 52.48 -3.85 -2.42
N ARG A 262 52.29 -5.13 -2.03
CA ARG A 262 53.38 -6.12 -2.04
C ARG A 262 53.96 -6.35 -3.43
N ASN A 263 53.10 -6.44 -4.45
CA ASN A 263 53.57 -6.60 -5.83
C ASN A 263 54.45 -5.41 -6.24
N TYR A 264 54.02 -4.17 -5.95
CA TYR A 264 54.84 -2.98 -6.26
C TYR A 264 56.15 -2.92 -5.46
N GLU A 265 56.13 -3.34 -4.19
CA GLU A 265 57.36 -3.44 -3.37
C GLU A 265 58.33 -4.47 -3.95
N GLN A 266 57.81 -5.60 -4.45
CA GLN A 266 58.60 -6.62 -5.13
C GLN A 266 59.17 -6.09 -6.46
N ASP A 267 58.33 -5.49 -7.32
CA ASP A 267 58.77 -4.93 -8.60
C ASP A 267 59.85 -3.85 -8.41
N LEU A 268 59.70 -3.02 -7.36
CA LEU A 268 60.68 -2.01 -6.99
C LEU A 268 62.00 -2.66 -6.55
N GLN A 269 61.94 -3.72 -5.73
CA GLN A 269 63.13 -4.45 -5.29
C GLN A 269 63.86 -5.10 -6.48
N GLU A 270 63.12 -5.75 -7.39
CA GLU A 270 63.69 -6.36 -8.60
C GLU A 270 64.39 -5.30 -9.47
N ALA A 271 63.75 -4.14 -9.68
CA ALA A 271 64.35 -3.03 -10.41
C ALA A 271 65.61 -2.46 -9.70
N GLU A 272 65.63 -2.42 -8.37
CA GLU A 272 66.82 -2.00 -7.60
C GLU A 272 67.97 -2.99 -7.74
N GLU A 273 67.69 -4.30 -7.72
CA GLU A 273 68.67 -5.36 -7.92
C GLU A 273 69.25 -5.33 -9.34
N GLU A 274 68.40 -5.16 -10.35
CA GLU A 274 68.82 -4.96 -11.75
C GLU A 274 69.69 -3.71 -11.90
N ASN A 275 69.30 -2.59 -11.28
CA ASN A 275 70.07 -1.35 -11.30
C ASN A 275 71.44 -1.53 -10.64
N LEU A 276 71.49 -2.24 -9.51
CA LEU A 276 72.74 -2.57 -8.83
C LEU A 276 73.62 -3.47 -9.69
N SER A 277 73.05 -4.52 -10.29
CA SER A 277 73.73 -5.43 -11.22
C SER A 277 74.32 -4.66 -12.39
N ALA A 278 73.52 -3.83 -13.07
CA ALA A 278 73.97 -2.96 -14.16
C ALA A 278 75.09 -2.01 -13.72
N LYS A 279 74.98 -1.37 -12.54
CA LYS A 279 76.05 -0.54 -11.98
C LYS A 279 77.34 -1.33 -11.73
N THR A 280 77.25 -2.56 -11.21
CA THR A 280 78.43 -3.41 -11.01
C THR A 280 79.05 -3.87 -12.32
N ALA A 281 78.23 -4.19 -13.33
CA ALA A 281 78.69 -4.54 -14.67
C ALA A 281 79.42 -3.35 -15.33
N ILE A 282 78.84 -2.15 -15.29
CA ILE A 282 79.47 -0.92 -15.80
C ILE A 282 80.80 -0.66 -15.10
N ARG A 283 80.86 -0.78 -13.76
CA ARG A 283 82.12 -0.61 -13.01
C ARG A 283 83.17 -1.66 -13.39
N THR A 284 82.74 -2.89 -13.66
CA THR A 284 83.64 -3.98 -14.08
C THR A 284 84.18 -3.72 -15.48
N GLN A 285 83.32 -3.37 -16.43
CA GLN A 285 83.71 -2.95 -17.78
C GLN A 285 84.63 -1.74 -17.75
N HIS A 286 84.36 -0.75 -16.89
CA HIS A 286 85.23 0.42 -16.74
C HIS A 286 86.64 0.03 -16.26
N ARG A 287 86.74 -0.86 -15.26
CA ARG A 287 88.03 -1.40 -14.79
C ARG A 287 88.74 -2.20 -15.88
N GLU A 288 88.02 -3.02 -16.63
CA GLU A 288 88.59 -3.74 -17.78
C GLU A 288 89.13 -2.76 -18.80
N LEU A 289 88.38 -1.72 -19.13
CA LEU A 289 88.76 -0.70 -20.09
C LEU A 289 90.00 0.08 -19.61
N GLU A 290 90.07 0.47 -18.33
CA GLU A 290 91.27 1.07 -17.72
C GLU A 290 92.49 0.14 -17.79
N ASN A 291 92.31 -1.18 -17.61
CA ASN A 291 93.40 -2.15 -17.69
C ASN A 291 93.95 -2.30 -19.12
N TRP A 292 93.06 -2.33 -20.11
CA TRP A 292 93.40 -2.44 -21.54
C TRP A 292 93.96 -1.13 -22.10
N TYR A 293 93.41 0.00 -21.67
CA TYR A 293 93.72 1.35 -22.14
C TYR A 293 94.04 2.31 -20.97
N PRO A 294 95.25 2.23 -20.37
CA PRO A 294 95.66 3.11 -19.28
C PRO A 294 95.65 4.59 -19.68
N GLY A 295 95.88 4.88 -20.98
CA GLY A 295 95.82 6.23 -21.53
C GLY A 295 94.40 6.75 -21.74
N PHE A 296 93.35 5.91 -21.63
CA PHE A 296 91.97 6.25 -21.99
C PHE A 296 91.46 7.53 -21.35
N ALA A 297 91.78 7.79 -20.09
CA ALA A 297 91.36 9.00 -19.38
C ALA A 297 91.81 10.31 -20.08
N HIS A 298 92.89 10.27 -20.87
CA HIS A 298 93.45 11.42 -21.58
C HIS A 298 92.72 11.71 -22.89
N TYR A 299 92.07 10.70 -23.51
CA TYR A 299 91.40 10.86 -24.80
C TYR A 299 89.89 10.59 -24.77
N GLN A 300 89.32 10.11 -23.66
CA GLN A 300 87.86 9.90 -23.51
C GLN A 300 87.03 11.18 -23.67
N ASP A 301 87.65 12.34 -23.41
CA ASP A 301 87.04 13.68 -23.49
C ASP A 301 87.70 14.54 -24.59
N SER A 302 88.58 13.96 -25.41
CA SER A 302 89.25 14.72 -26.48
C SER A 302 88.31 14.94 -27.66
N PHE A 303 88.69 15.85 -28.56
CA PHE A 303 87.95 16.10 -29.80
C PHE A 303 87.81 14.87 -30.70
N VAL A 304 88.65 13.84 -30.53
CA VAL A 304 88.57 12.57 -31.25
C VAL A 304 87.27 11.83 -30.94
N LYS A 305 86.69 12.04 -29.74
CA LYS A 305 85.35 11.53 -29.39
C LYS A 305 84.26 12.03 -30.34
N ASN A 306 84.37 13.27 -30.83
CA ASN A 306 83.41 13.84 -31.78
C ASN A 306 83.58 13.29 -33.20
N LEU A 307 84.67 12.56 -33.47
CA LEU A 307 84.91 11.89 -34.75
C LEU A 307 84.45 10.42 -34.73
N LEU A 308 84.14 9.86 -33.56
CA LEU A 308 83.53 8.54 -33.43
C LEU A 308 82.02 8.66 -33.70
N PRO A 309 81.41 7.72 -34.46
CA PRO A 309 79.97 7.71 -34.67
C PRO A 309 79.25 7.65 -33.32
N GLN A 310 78.52 8.70 -32.96
CA GLN A 310 77.68 8.69 -31.78
C GLN A 310 76.49 7.80 -32.08
N THR A 311 76.39 6.65 -31.41
CA THR A 311 75.11 5.95 -31.30
C THR A 311 74.17 6.88 -30.55
N GLU A 312 73.07 7.28 -31.19
CA GLU A 312 72.08 8.19 -30.62
C GLU A 312 71.42 7.53 -29.41
N HIS A 313 72.03 7.66 -28.23
CA HIS A 313 71.40 7.31 -26.98
C HIS A 313 70.79 8.60 -26.40
N ASP A 314 69.51 8.75 -26.66
CA ASP A 314 68.66 9.85 -26.21
C ASP A 314 68.53 9.78 -24.67
N GLY A 315 69.44 10.45 -23.99
CA GLY A 315 69.61 10.35 -22.53
C GLY A 315 70.51 11.45 -22.01
N SER A 316 70.29 12.67 -22.48
CA SER A 316 71.02 13.86 -22.06
C SER A 316 70.55 14.31 -20.68
N THR A 317 71.28 13.96 -19.62
CA THR A 317 71.55 14.88 -18.49
C THR A 317 72.48 14.26 -17.45
N ALA A 318 73.34 15.11 -16.89
CA ALA A 318 74.23 14.89 -15.75
C ALA A 318 75.61 14.24 -16.03
N LYS A 319 76.55 15.05 -16.55
CA LYS A 319 77.95 14.96 -16.09
C LYS A 319 78.72 16.26 -16.34
N ALA A 320 78.70 17.15 -15.35
CA ALA A 320 79.65 18.25 -15.23
C ALA A 320 79.91 18.49 -13.75
N MET A 321 80.89 17.79 -13.18
CA MET A 321 81.69 18.20 -12.02
C MET A 321 82.64 17.05 -11.66
N PHE A 322 83.90 17.39 -11.35
CA PHE A 322 85.08 16.56 -11.11
C PHE A 322 86.04 16.39 -12.30
N LYS A 323 86.89 17.41 -12.50
CA LYS A 323 88.22 17.24 -13.10
C LYS A 323 89.19 18.21 -12.46
N ASP A 324 89.82 17.79 -11.38
CA ASP A 324 91.00 18.42 -10.78
C ASP A 324 92.01 17.33 -10.46
N SER A 325 93.10 17.26 -11.24
CA SER A 325 94.49 17.19 -10.78
C SER A 325 95.46 16.71 -11.87
N ALA A 326 96.33 17.62 -12.30
CA ALA A 326 97.73 17.45 -12.71
C ALA A 326 98.26 16.03 -13.04
N ALA A 327 97.90 15.50 -14.21
CA ALA A 327 98.68 14.50 -14.92
C ALA A 327 99.25 15.15 -16.18
N GLU A 328 100.56 14.99 -16.40
CA GLU A 328 101.33 15.61 -17.49
C GLU A 328 100.71 15.37 -18.88
N ASP A 329 100.75 16.42 -19.71
CA ASP A 329 100.14 16.55 -21.04
C ASP A 329 100.67 15.53 -22.07
N ALA A 330 100.28 14.27 -21.95
CA ALA A 330 100.28 13.37 -23.10
C ALA A 330 99.15 13.81 -24.04
N VAL A 331 99.52 14.31 -25.22
CA VAL A 331 98.59 14.66 -26.31
C VAL A 331 97.65 13.46 -26.55
N PRO A 332 96.31 13.63 -26.58
CA PRO A 332 95.35 12.53 -26.65
C PRO A 332 95.66 11.48 -27.73
N GLU A 333 96.17 11.92 -28.87
CA GLU A 333 96.60 11.11 -30.00
C GLU A 333 97.82 10.23 -29.68
N VAL A 334 98.74 10.74 -28.86
CA VAL A 334 99.92 10.01 -28.39
C VAL A 334 99.49 8.94 -27.38
N ALA A 335 98.62 9.29 -26.43
CA ALA A 335 98.08 8.33 -25.46
C ALA A 335 97.29 7.19 -26.17
N MET A 336 96.48 7.53 -27.17
CA MET A 336 95.81 6.54 -28.03
C MET A 336 96.81 5.65 -28.77
N ALA A 337 97.85 6.24 -29.38
CA ALA A 337 98.85 5.49 -30.13
C ALA A 337 99.66 4.55 -29.24
N GLU A 338 99.96 4.96 -28.00
CA GLU A 338 100.64 4.12 -27.01
C GLU A 338 99.79 2.94 -26.56
N ASP A 339 98.51 3.16 -26.24
CA ASP A 339 97.59 2.08 -25.89
C ASP A 339 97.39 1.10 -27.07
N PHE A 340 97.22 1.62 -28.28
CA PHE A 340 97.10 0.80 -29.49
C PHE A 340 98.37 -0.02 -29.77
N LYS A 341 99.55 0.59 -29.58
CA LYS A 341 100.83 -0.10 -29.70
C LYS A 341 100.96 -1.22 -28.66
N ARG A 342 100.51 -0.99 -27.42
CA ARG A 342 100.51 -2.01 -26.35
C ARG A 342 99.58 -3.17 -26.69
N LEU A 343 98.37 -2.91 -27.18
CA LEU A 343 97.43 -3.93 -27.65
C LEU A 343 98.02 -4.78 -28.77
N LEU A 344 98.58 -4.15 -29.80
CA LEU A 344 99.23 -4.87 -30.89
C LEU A 344 100.41 -5.72 -30.41
N ALA A 345 101.19 -5.23 -29.44
CA ALA A 345 102.30 -5.98 -28.86
C ALA A 345 101.85 -7.21 -28.06
N ALA A 346 100.70 -7.14 -27.38
CA ALA A 346 100.13 -8.25 -26.62
C ALA A 346 99.56 -9.37 -27.50
N LEU A 347 99.25 -9.07 -28.77
CA LEU A 347 98.66 -10.04 -29.70
C LEU A 347 99.72 -10.93 -30.38
N PRO A 348 99.43 -12.24 -30.55
CA PRO A 348 100.23 -13.12 -31.38
C PRO A 348 100.39 -12.55 -32.80
N PRO A 349 101.55 -12.76 -33.44
CA PRO A 349 101.85 -12.18 -34.76
C PRO A 349 100.83 -12.55 -35.84
N ASP A 350 100.20 -13.72 -35.74
CA ASP A 350 99.19 -14.16 -36.71
C ASP A 350 97.89 -13.36 -36.59
N LYS A 351 97.49 -13.01 -35.36
CA LYS A 351 96.32 -12.14 -35.13
C LYS A 351 96.59 -10.69 -35.54
N ARG A 352 97.82 -10.21 -35.37
CA ARG A 352 98.23 -8.88 -35.87
C ARG A 352 98.13 -8.79 -37.39
N LYS A 353 98.46 -9.86 -38.12
CA LYS A 353 98.32 -9.90 -39.59
C LYS A 353 96.87 -9.87 -40.02
N ILE A 354 95.99 -10.53 -39.29
CA ILE A 354 94.54 -10.53 -39.57
C ILE A 354 93.97 -9.13 -39.29
N ILE A 355 94.20 -8.56 -38.11
CA ILE A 355 93.74 -7.21 -37.77
C ILE A 355 94.32 -6.17 -38.74
N GLY A 356 95.60 -6.28 -39.10
CA GLY A 356 96.22 -5.41 -40.10
C GLY A 356 95.59 -5.55 -41.48
N LYS A 357 95.07 -6.73 -41.84
CA LYS A 357 94.35 -6.98 -43.09
C LYS A 357 92.93 -6.40 -43.05
N ASP A 358 92.23 -6.53 -41.93
CA ASP A 358 90.87 -6.01 -41.74
C ASP A 358 90.87 -4.47 -41.62
N LEU A 359 91.83 -3.89 -40.91
CA LEU A 359 92.04 -2.43 -40.88
C LEU A 359 92.40 -1.88 -42.26
N MET A 360 93.12 -2.64 -43.08
CA MET A 360 93.36 -2.26 -44.47
C MET A 360 92.05 -2.17 -45.25
N GLY A 361 91.14 -3.14 -45.06
CA GLY A 361 89.81 -3.13 -45.68
C GLY A 361 88.90 -1.97 -45.22
N LEU A 362 88.99 -1.58 -43.94
CA LEU A 362 88.30 -0.39 -43.40
C LEU A 362 88.86 0.93 -43.95
N ILE A 363 90.19 1.02 -44.13
CA ILE A 363 90.85 2.18 -44.74
C ILE A 363 90.50 2.28 -46.23
N ASP A 364 90.30 1.14 -46.90
CA ASP A 364 89.89 1.06 -48.31
C ASP A 364 88.37 1.29 -48.52
N GLY A 365 87.58 1.42 -47.45
CA GLY A 365 86.21 1.95 -47.49
C GLY A 365 85.10 1.01 -47.99
N GLU A 366 85.34 -0.30 -48.12
CA GLU A 366 84.38 -1.25 -48.71
C GLU A 366 83.27 -1.76 -47.75
N GLU A 367 83.40 -1.59 -46.43
CA GLU A 367 82.57 -2.35 -45.46
C GLU A 367 81.42 -1.56 -44.78
N VAL A 368 81.23 -0.27 -45.09
CA VAL A 368 80.24 0.60 -44.41
C VAL A 368 78.78 0.41 -44.91
N GLN A 369 78.53 -0.40 -45.95
CA GLN A 369 77.19 -0.55 -46.54
C GLN A 369 76.33 -1.74 -46.02
N ARG A 370 76.83 -2.60 -45.12
CA ARG A 370 76.09 -3.83 -44.73
C ARG A 370 75.40 -3.82 -43.36
N MET A 371 75.58 -2.80 -42.52
CA MET A 371 75.07 -2.80 -41.13
C MET A 371 73.81 -1.96 -40.86
N GLN A 372 73.10 -1.47 -41.89
CA GLN A 372 71.87 -0.67 -41.72
C GLN A 372 70.55 -1.46 -41.83
N GLN A 373 70.55 -2.79 -41.69
CA GLN A 373 69.36 -3.61 -42.03
C GLN A 373 68.61 -4.29 -40.87
N ASP A 374 69.00 -4.11 -39.61
CA ASP A 374 68.40 -4.84 -38.47
C ASP A 374 67.82 -3.94 -37.36
N ASP A 375 67.19 -2.82 -37.71
CA ASP A 375 66.21 -2.17 -36.82
C ASP A 375 64.81 -2.51 -37.32
N VAL A 376 64.31 -3.66 -36.88
CA VAL A 376 62.91 -4.07 -37.07
C VAL A 376 62.05 -3.22 -36.12
N PRO A 377 61.17 -2.35 -36.63
CA PRO A 377 60.20 -1.66 -35.79
C PRO A 377 59.31 -2.70 -35.10
N LEU A 378 58.94 -2.47 -33.84
CA LEU A 378 57.88 -3.21 -33.15
C LEU A 378 56.74 -3.52 -34.13
N SER A 379 56.39 -4.81 -34.23
CA SER A 379 55.48 -5.34 -35.23
C SER A 379 54.20 -4.51 -35.28
N LEU A 380 53.81 -4.08 -36.48
CA LEU A 380 52.52 -3.42 -36.76
C LEU A 380 51.32 -4.21 -36.20
N GLU A 381 51.48 -5.53 -36.01
CA GLU A 381 50.48 -6.40 -35.43
C GLU A 381 50.25 -6.12 -33.94
N ASP A 382 51.29 -5.75 -33.17
CA ASP A 382 51.14 -5.44 -31.74
C ASP A 382 50.42 -4.10 -31.53
N GLN A 383 50.72 -3.10 -32.37
CA GLN A 383 49.97 -1.83 -32.37
C GLN A 383 48.51 -2.01 -32.80
N GLN A 384 48.23 -2.93 -33.74
CA GLN A 384 46.85 -3.24 -34.13
C GLN A 384 46.07 -3.93 -33.02
N GLN A 385 46.68 -4.86 -32.28
CA GLN A 385 46.04 -5.51 -31.14
C GLN A 385 45.71 -4.50 -30.02
N GLU A 386 46.60 -3.55 -29.75
CA GLU A 386 46.36 -2.51 -28.75
C GLU A 386 45.21 -1.58 -29.16
N ILE A 387 45.10 -1.23 -30.45
CA ILE A 387 43.98 -0.43 -30.97
C ILE A 387 42.65 -1.19 -30.87
N GLU A 388 42.62 -2.48 -31.22
CA GLU A 388 41.41 -3.31 -31.10
C GLU A 388 40.96 -3.47 -29.63
N GLU A 389 41.90 -3.58 -28.69
CA GLU A 389 41.60 -3.67 -27.27
C GLU A 389 41.02 -2.35 -26.72
N ILE A 390 41.55 -1.21 -27.15
CA ILE A 390 41.02 0.11 -26.79
C ILE A 390 39.60 0.29 -27.34
N GLU A 391 39.32 -0.09 -28.59
CA GLU A 391 37.98 -0.01 -29.17
C GLU A 391 36.97 -0.91 -28.42
N ARG A 392 37.39 -2.12 -28.01
CA ARG A 392 36.57 -3.02 -27.21
C ARG A 392 36.18 -2.39 -25.86
N LEU A 393 37.15 -1.82 -25.16
CA LEU A 393 36.93 -1.16 -23.87
C LEU A 393 36.02 0.07 -24.00
N GLN A 394 36.17 0.86 -25.06
CA GLN A 394 35.27 2.00 -25.35
C GLN A 394 33.83 1.55 -25.60
N GLY A 395 33.63 0.46 -26.34
CA GLY A 395 32.29 -0.11 -26.58
C GLY A 395 31.63 -0.66 -25.31
N GLU A 396 32.41 -1.20 -24.37
CA GLU A 396 31.90 -1.64 -23.07
C GLU A 396 31.50 -0.47 -22.17
N LEU A 397 32.29 0.61 -22.15
CA LEU A 397 31.94 1.84 -21.45
C LEU A 397 30.64 2.47 -21.96
N GLN A 398 30.42 2.53 -23.28
CA GLN A 398 29.16 3.04 -23.84
C GLN A 398 27.94 2.23 -23.38
N LYS A 399 28.04 0.90 -23.35
CA LYS A 399 26.95 0.03 -22.86
C LYS A 399 26.65 0.28 -21.38
N GLN A 400 27.68 0.49 -20.57
CA GLN A 400 27.51 0.82 -19.15
C GLN A 400 26.86 2.19 -18.96
N GLU A 401 27.24 3.20 -19.76
CA GLU A 401 26.62 4.53 -19.72
C GLU A 401 25.13 4.49 -20.10
N GLU A 402 24.76 3.75 -21.14
CA GLU A 402 23.36 3.56 -21.53
C GLU A 402 22.55 2.86 -20.43
N HIS A 403 23.14 1.85 -19.80
CA HIS A 403 22.52 1.14 -18.67
C HIS A 403 22.29 2.06 -17.47
N ILE A 404 23.30 2.86 -17.09
CA ILE A 404 23.19 3.86 -16.02
C ILE A 404 22.10 4.88 -16.35
N LYS A 405 22.01 5.32 -17.61
CA LYS A 405 20.98 6.27 -18.06
C LYS A 405 19.57 5.69 -17.93
N LYS A 406 19.39 4.40 -18.24
CA LYS A 406 18.12 3.68 -18.07
C LYS A 406 17.72 3.59 -16.59
N LEU A 407 18.65 3.21 -15.72
CA LEU A 407 18.41 3.14 -14.26
C LEU A 407 18.02 4.49 -13.66
N LYS A 408 18.68 5.58 -14.09
CA LYS A 408 18.31 6.94 -13.64
C LYS A 408 16.88 7.33 -14.02
N LEU A 409 16.43 6.90 -15.20
CA LEU A 409 15.08 7.19 -15.69
C LEU A 409 14.03 6.39 -14.90
N GLU A 410 14.34 5.14 -14.56
CA GLU A 410 13.49 4.29 -13.72
C GLU A 410 13.37 4.82 -12.28
N ILE A 411 14.48 5.27 -11.68
CA ILE A 411 14.47 5.93 -10.36
C ILE A 411 13.57 7.18 -10.39
N ALA A 412 13.71 8.03 -11.41
CA ALA A 412 12.87 9.23 -11.55
C ALA A 412 11.37 8.91 -11.70
N GLN A 413 11.02 7.79 -12.36
CA GLN A 413 9.64 7.32 -12.45
C GLN A 413 9.12 6.84 -11.10
N ILE A 414 9.94 6.13 -10.33
CA ILE A 414 9.58 5.66 -8.98
C ILE A 414 9.42 6.85 -8.03
N GLU A 415 10.31 7.85 -8.09
CA GLU A 415 10.23 9.06 -7.26
C GLU A 415 8.98 9.89 -7.57
N THR A 416 8.60 10.01 -8.84
CA THR A 416 7.37 10.71 -9.24
C THR A 416 6.10 9.92 -8.89
N ALA A 417 6.12 8.58 -8.96
CA ALA A 417 5.00 7.73 -8.55
C ALA A 417 4.81 7.66 -7.03
N ASN A 418 5.89 7.79 -6.25
CA ASN A 418 5.87 7.73 -4.79
C ASN A 418 5.77 9.09 -4.10
N LEU A 419 5.74 10.20 -4.84
CA LEU A 419 5.39 11.50 -4.27
C LEU A 419 3.92 11.43 -3.83
N PRO A 420 3.62 11.45 -2.52
CA PRO A 420 2.25 11.42 -2.04
C PRO A 420 1.52 12.63 -2.60
N ASN A 421 0.37 12.37 -3.22
CA ASN A 421 -0.49 13.36 -3.88
C ASN A 421 -1.22 14.25 -2.85
N ASP A 422 -0.54 14.61 -1.76
CA ASP A 422 -1.09 15.25 -0.55
C ASP A 422 -1.19 16.79 -0.66
N LEU A 423 -1.09 17.36 -1.87
CA LEU A 423 -1.16 18.82 -2.08
C LEU A 423 -2.52 19.35 -2.55
N ASP A 424 -3.57 18.53 -2.59
CA ASP A 424 -4.95 18.96 -2.89
C ASP A 424 -5.88 18.94 -1.66
N HIS A 425 -5.35 19.23 -0.47
CA HIS A 425 -6.19 19.70 0.63
C HIS A 425 -6.16 21.24 0.68
N PRO A 426 -7.21 21.93 0.18
CA PRO A 426 -7.37 23.35 0.44
C PRO A 426 -7.46 23.54 1.95
N VAL A 427 -6.41 24.14 2.50
CA VAL A 427 -6.39 24.64 3.87
C VAL A 427 -7.48 25.71 3.95
N ASN A 428 -8.62 25.34 4.54
CA ASN A 428 -9.61 26.31 4.98
C ASN A 428 -9.00 27.07 6.17
N ASP A 429 -8.39 28.23 5.87
CA ASP A 429 -7.90 29.23 6.82
C ASP A 429 -9.04 29.96 7.55
N GLU A 430 -9.93 29.22 8.21
CA GLU A 430 -10.93 29.78 9.13
C GLU A 430 -10.91 28.98 10.44
N GLU A 431 -10.07 29.39 11.39
CA GLU A 431 -10.34 29.42 12.84
C GLU A 431 -9.03 29.51 13.64
N ILE A 432 -8.45 30.71 13.74
CA ILE A 432 -7.65 31.09 14.91
C ILE A 432 -8.40 32.20 15.64
N GLY A 433 -9.47 31.77 16.31
CA GLY A 433 -10.24 32.55 17.24
C GLY A 433 -9.66 32.46 18.66
N CYS A 434 -9.05 33.56 19.11
CA CYS A 434 -9.33 34.13 20.43
C CYS A 434 -9.00 33.28 21.69
N CYS A 435 -7.71 33.06 21.97
CA CYS A 435 -7.26 32.86 23.36
C CYS A 435 -7.21 34.22 24.08
N LYS A 436 -8.38 34.67 24.56
CA LYS A 436 -8.47 35.76 25.55
C LYS A 436 -7.90 35.27 26.87
N SER A 437 -6.81 35.91 27.26
CA SER A 437 -6.28 36.01 28.61
C SER A 437 -7.38 36.26 29.64
N HIS A 438 -7.64 35.29 30.52
CA HIS A 438 -8.25 35.53 31.83
C HIS A 438 -7.14 35.57 32.86
N ALA A 439 -6.65 36.78 33.10
CA ALA A 439 -6.00 37.14 34.34
C ALA A 439 -7.11 37.47 35.37
N TYR A 440 -7.36 36.54 36.28
CA TYR A 440 -7.79 36.84 37.65
C TYR A 440 -6.67 36.25 38.52
N GLY A 441 -5.97 37.00 39.38
CA GLY A 441 -6.40 38.18 40.11
C GLY A 441 -6.86 37.77 41.51
N ASP A 442 -5.86 37.58 42.38
CA ASP A 442 -5.80 37.92 43.80
C ASP A 442 -6.67 37.27 44.88
N CYS A 443 -5.99 37.14 46.05
CA CYS A 443 -6.47 37.08 47.44
C CYS A 443 -7.02 35.70 47.90
N PHE A 444 -6.65 35.11 49.04
CA PHE A 444 -6.04 35.55 50.31
C PHE A 444 -5.27 34.39 50.95
#